data_AF-A0A1H9GW44-F1
#
_entry.id   AF-A0A1H9GW44-F1
#
_cell.length_a   1.000
_cell.length_b   1.000
_cell.length_c   1.000
_cell.angle_alpha   90.00
_cell.angle_beta   90.00
_cell.angle_gamma   90.00
#
_symmetry.space_group_name_H-M   'P 1'
#
loop_
_entity.id
_entity.type
_entity.pdbx_description
1 polymer ?
#
loop_
_entity_poly.entity_id
_entity_poly.type
_entity_poly.pdbx_seq_one_letter_code
_entity_poly.pdbx_strand_id
1 'polypeptide(L)'
;MQNINVRESYKRLLIQQIYRAQSMERVVDSQNCDCPTRYPTWEDAVRFYTERYASSKYWDVVEATSEYRRQANELRRAAMPICVAAGNW
;
A
#
# COMPACT_ATOMS: atom_id res chain seq x y z
N MET A 1 0.03 12.64 13.26
CA MET A 1 -0.91 12.54 12.13
C MET A 1 -1.45 13.93 11.82
N GLN A 2 -1.29 14.42 10.59
CA GLN A 2 -1.91 15.69 10.18
C GLN A 2 -3.43 15.53 10.05
N ASN A 3 -4.19 16.56 10.43
CA ASN A 3 -5.64 16.61 10.28
C ASN A 3 -6.00 16.71 8.79
N ILE A 4 -6.26 15.57 8.15
CA ILE A 4 -6.82 15.54 6.80
C ILE A 4 -8.30 15.94 6.90
N ASN A 5 -8.70 16.95 6.12
CA ASN A 5 -10.11 17.34 6.02
C ASN A 5 -10.95 16.12 5.62
N VAL A 6 -12.13 15.93 6.20
CA VAL A 6 -13.02 14.79 5.88
C VAL A 6 -13.27 14.67 4.37
N ARG A 7 -13.32 15.80 3.64
CA ARG A 7 -13.47 15.86 2.18
C ARG A 7 -12.29 15.26 1.41
N GLU A 8 -11.12 15.18 2.02
CA GLU A 8 -9.89 14.63 1.44
C GLU A 8 -9.56 13.22 1.95
N SER A 9 -10.47 12.61 2.72
CA SER A 9 -10.31 11.24 3.24
C SER A 9 -10.04 10.20 2.14
N TYR A 10 -10.59 10.40 0.93
CA TYR A 10 -10.34 9.54 -0.23
C TYR A 10 -8.86 9.47 -0.62
N LYS A 11 -8.10 10.56 -0.46
CA LYS A 11 -6.65 10.59 -0.69
C LYS A 11 -5.93 9.69 0.30
N ARG A 12 -6.32 9.78 1.58
CA ARG A 12 -5.77 8.93 2.65
C ARG A 12 -6.09 7.46 2.44
N LEU A 13 -7.26 7.14 1.89
CA LEU A 13 -7.62 5.77 1.54
C LEU A 13 -6.71 5.21 0.45
N LEU A 14 -6.41 5.99 -0.60
CA LEU A 14 -5.47 5.57 -1.63
C LEU A 14 -4.08 5.30 -1.05
N ILE A 15 -3.53 6.22 -0.23
CA ILE A 15 -2.21 6.04 0.41
C ILE A 15 -2.17 4.74 1.24
N GLN A 16 -3.24 4.43 1.98
CA GLN A 16 -3.32 3.17 2.73
C GLN A 16 -3.31 1.94 1.82
N GLN A 17 -4.00 1.97 0.67
CA GLN A 17 -3.97 0.84 -0.26
C GLN A 17 -2.61 0.70 -0.96
N ILE A 18 -1.97 1.82 -1.32
CA ILE A 18 -0.59 1.83 -1.84
C ILE A 18 0.36 1.17 -0.82
N TYR A 19 0.29 1.59 0.45
CA TYR A 19 1.11 1.01 1.51
C TYR A 19 0.92 -0.50 1.63
N ARG A 20 -0.34 -0.97 1.63
CA ARG A 20 -0.66 -2.40 1.71
C ARG A 20 -0.15 -3.19 0.51
N ALA A 21 -0.23 -2.63 -0.69
CA ALA A 21 0.30 -3.25 -1.90
C ALA A 21 1.83 -3.33 -1.85
N GLN A 22 2.51 -2.21 -1.60
CA GLN A 22 3.98 -2.15 -1.50
C GLN A 22 4.53 -3.08 -0.41
N SER A 23 3.84 -3.18 0.72
CA SER A 23 4.19 -4.10 1.81
C SER A 23 4.25 -5.56 1.33
N MET A 24 3.22 -6.02 0.62
CA MET A 24 3.18 -7.39 0.13
C MET A 24 4.07 -7.60 -1.10
N GLU A 25 4.18 -6.59 -1.97
CA GLU A 25 5.05 -6.61 -3.15
C GLU A 25 6.51 -6.81 -2.75
N ARG A 26 7.01 -6.05 -1.77
CA ARG A 26 8.40 -6.19 -1.27
C ARG A 26 8.68 -7.59 -0.72
N VAL A 27 7.71 -8.21 -0.04
CA VAL A 27 7.84 -9.59 0.45
C VAL A 27 7.93 -10.58 -0.70
N VAL A 28 7.05 -10.44 -1.70
CA VAL A 28 7.04 -11.31 -2.88
C VAL A 28 8.33 -11.14 -3.70
N ASP A 29 8.77 -9.91 -3.95
CA ASP A 29 9.93 -9.65 -4.79
C ASP A 29 11.24 -10.09 -4.12
N SER A 30 11.39 -9.88 -2.82
CA SER A 30 12.60 -10.26 -2.08
C SER A 30 12.57 -11.69 -1.54
N GLN A 31 11.42 -12.36 -1.60
CA GLN A 31 11.16 -13.63 -0.91
C GLN A 31 11.49 -13.58 0.60
N ASN A 32 11.42 -12.40 1.21
CA ASN A 32 11.75 -12.17 2.62
C ASN A 32 10.60 -11.45 3.34
N CYS A 33 10.21 -11.95 4.51
CA CYS A 33 9.18 -11.35 5.36
C CYS A 33 9.71 -10.79 6.69
N ASP A 34 10.97 -10.36 6.73
CA ASP A 34 11.51 -9.57 7.84
C ASP A 34 10.77 -8.24 7.98
N CYS A 35 10.65 -7.74 9.21
CA CYS A 35 9.92 -6.51 9.51
C CYS A 35 10.33 -5.31 8.61
N PRO A 36 11.62 -5.02 8.35
CA PRO A 36 12.01 -3.91 7.47
C PRO A 36 11.57 -4.09 6.01
N THR A 37 11.42 -5.34 5.56
CA THR A 37 10.96 -5.65 4.20
C THR A 37 9.45 -5.55 4.11
N ARG A 38 8.74 -6.15 5.06
CA ARG A 38 7.28 -6.20 5.10
C ARG A 38 6.66 -4.84 5.38
N TYR A 39 7.25 -4.04 6.26
CA TYR A 39 6.69 -2.76 6.68
C TYR A 39 7.54 -1.61 6.12
N PRO A 40 7.25 -1.14 4.88
CA PRO A 40 7.88 0.08 4.38
C PRO A 40 7.53 1.28 5.27
N THR A 41 8.21 2.40 5.06
CA THR A 41 7.86 3.63 5.78
C THR A 41 6.53 4.18 5.25
N TRP A 42 5.78 4.88 6.11
CA TRP A 42 4.56 5.54 5.67
C TRP A 42 4.86 6.64 4.64
N GLU A 43 6.00 7.30 4.81
CA GLU A 43 6.55 8.34 3.95
C GLU A 43 6.77 7.85 2.52
N ASP A 44 7.15 6.58 2.32
CA ASP A 44 7.30 5.99 0.98
C ASP A 44 5.95 5.94 0.24
N ALA A 45 4.88 5.52 0.91
CA ALA A 45 3.54 5.49 0.33
C ALA A 45 3.00 6.90 0.07
N VAL A 46 3.26 7.85 0.96
CA VAL A 46 2.89 9.27 0.78
C VAL A 46 3.64 9.89 -0.39
N ARG A 47 4.95 9.64 -0.52
CA ARG A 47 5.77 10.12 -1.62
C ARG A 47 5.25 9.56 -2.94
N PHE A 48 5.03 8.25 -3.01
CA PHE A 48 4.47 7.60 -4.20
C PHE A 48 3.10 8.17 -4.60
N TYR A 49 2.21 8.35 -3.62
CA TYR A 49 0.92 9.00 -3.86
C TYR A 49 1.10 10.42 -4.41
N THR A 50 1.99 11.21 -3.81
CA THR A 50 2.19 12.61 -4.18
C THR A 50 2.72 12.72 -5.61
N GLU A 51 3.69 11.89 -5.97
CA GLU A 51 4.31 11.88 -7.31
C GLU A 51 3.31 11.48 -8.41
N ARG A 52 2.39 10.56 -8.14
CA ARG A 52 1.44 10.04 -9.16
C ARG A 52 0.06 10.68 -9.15
N TYR A 53 -0.44 11.09 -7.98
CA TYR A 53 -1.86 11.37 -7.78
C TYR A 53 -2.15 12.72 -7.12
N ALA A 54 -1.14 13.54 -6.78
CA ALA A 54 -1.37 14.84 -6.14
C ALA A 54 -2.28 15.75 -6.98
N SER A 55 -2.16 15.68 -8.30
CA SER A 55 -2.92 16.48 -9.27
C SER A 55 -4.10 15.72 -9.90
N SER A 56 -4.37 14.49 -9.47
CA SER A 56 -5.45 13.66 -10.01
C SER A 56 -6.83 14.17 -9.60
N LYS A 57 -7.83 13.89 -10.43
CA LYS A 57 -9.23 14.18 -10.07
C LYS A 57 -9.74 13.13 -9.09
N TYR A 58 -10.85 13.46 -8.43
CA TYR A 58 -11.48 12.58 -7.44
C TYR A 58 -11.72 11.16 -7.98
N TRP A 59 -12.31 11.03 -9.17
CA TRP A 59 -12.64 9.72 -9.75
C TRP A 59 -11.40 8.87 -10.04
N ASP A 60 -10.32 9.48 -10.54
CA ASP A 60 -9.05 8.80 -10.79
C ASP A 60 -8.47 8.22 -9.47
N VAL A 61 -8.57 8.95 -8.36
CA VAL A 61 -8.10 8.49 -7.05
C VAL A 61 -8.96 7.35 -6.52
N VAL A 62 -10.28 7.39 -6.73
CA VAL A 62 -11.21 6.32 -6.31
C VAL A 62 -10.98 5.04 -7.12
N GLU A 63 -10.77 5.16 -8.42
CA GLU A 63 -10.45 4.03 -9.29
C GLU A 63 -9.12 3.38 -8.90
N ALA A 64 -8.06 4.18 -8.76
CA ALA A 64 -6.76 3.73 -8.30
C ALA A 64 -6.85 3.06 -6.92
N THR A 65 -7.70 3.57 -6.01
CA THR A 65 -7.92 2.95 -4.70
C THR A 65 -8.47 1.52 -4.85
N SER A 66 -9.39 1.32 -5.78
CA SER A 66 -9.97 0.01 -6.06
C SER A 66 -8.96 -0.95 -6.68
N GLU A 67 -8.09 -0.45 -7.56
CA GLU A 67 -6.99 -1.20 -8.18
C GLU A 67 -5.97 -1.66 -7.15
N TYR A 68 -5.41 -0.74 -6.35
CA TYR A 68 -4.45 -1.08 -5.31
C TYR A 68 -5.03 -2.04 -4.26
N ARG A 69 -6.33 -1.93 -3.96
CA ARG A 69 -7.00 -2.89 -3.08
C ARG A 69 -7.01 -4.30 -3.69
N ARG A 70 -7.27 -4.45 -4.99
CA ARG A 70 -7.23 -5.76 -5.68
C ARG A 70 -5.81 -6.31 -5.68
N GLN A 71 -4.85 -5.49 -6.08
CA GLN A 71 -3.43 -5.86 -6.12
C GLN A 71 -2.91 -6.29 -4.74
N ALA A 72 -3.20 -5.52 -3.69
CA ALA A 72 -2.79 -5.88 -2.33
C ALA A 72 -3.39 -7.22 -1.87
N ASN A 73 -4.63 -7.53 -2.24
CA ASN A 73 -5.26 -8.81 -1.91
C ASN A 73 -4.66 -9.98 -2.69
N GLU A 74 -4.29 -9.76 -3.95
CA GLU A 74 -3.58 -10.75 -4.78
C GLU A 74 -2.19 -11.03 -4.22
N LEU A 75 -1.40 -9.99 -4.00
CA LEU A 75 -0.05 -10.09 -3.43
C LEU A 75 -0.09 -10.71 -2.03
N ARG A 76 -1.09 -10.40 -1.21
CA ARG A 76 -1.26 -11.02 0.11
C ARG A 76 -1.33 -12.55 0.01
N ARG A 77 -2.01 -13.11 -1.00
CA ARG A 77 -2.07 -14.57 -1.18
C ARG A 77 -0.69 -15.15 -1.50
N ALA A 78 0.10 -14.45 -2.30
CA ALA A 78 1.46 -14.85 -2.65
C ALA A 78 2.44 -14.67 -1.47
N ALA A 79 2.31 -13.60 -0.69
CA ALA A 79 3.17 -13.30 0.46
C ALA A 79 2.90 -14.21 1.67
N MET A 80 1.67 -14.74 1.80
CA MET A 80 1.27 -15.57 2.94
C MET A 80 2.21 -16.74 3.22
N PRO A 81 2.50 -17.65 2.28
CA PRO A 81 3.41 -18.78 2.56
C PRO A 81 4.80 -18.33 3.00
N ILE A 82 5.33 -17.24 2.43
CA ILE A 82 6.65 -16.67 2.76
C ILE A 82 6.65 -16.20 4.22
N CYS A 83 5.67 -15.40 4.59
CA CYS A 83 5.57 -14.84 5.93
C CYS A 83 5.21 -15.86 7.00
N VAL A 84 4.39 -16.86 6.68
CA VAL A 84 4.10 -17.97 7.59
C VAL A 84 5.37 -18.78 7.88
N ALA A 85 6.18 -19.08 6.85
CA ALA A 85 7.45 -19.77 7.02
C ALA A 85 8.45 -18.97 7.86
N ALA A 86 8.43 -17.64 7.76
CA ALA A 86 9.24 -16.74 8.58
C ALA A 86 8.68 -16.50 10.00
N GLY A 87 7.47 -16.98 10.32
CA GLY A 87 6.79 -16.69 11.60
C GLY A 87 6.29 -15.25 11.74
N ASN A 88 6.25 -14.49 10.66
CA ASN A 88 5.93 -13.05 10.61
C ASN A 88 4.66 -12.76 9.80
N TRP A 89 3.66 -13.65 9.85
CA TRP A 89 2.41 -13.46 9.13
C TRP A 89 1.46 -12.44 9.73
#